data_AF-A0A6A6YSL5-F1
#
_entry.id   AF-A0A6A6YSL5-F1
#
_cell.length_a   1.000
_cell.length_b   1.000
_cell.length_c   1.000
_cell.angle_alpha   90.00
_cell.angle_beta   90.00
_cell.angle_gamma   90.00
#
_symmetry.space_group_name_H-M   'P 1'
#
loop_
_entity.id
_entity.type
_entity.pdbx_description
1 polymer ?
#
loop_
_entity_poly.entity_id
_entity_poly.type
_entity_poly.pdbx_seq_one_letter_code
_entity_poly.pdbx_strand_id
1 'polypeptide(L)'
;MRLLRLEDDGEFSLTDYIGYDVPPYAILSHTWGAYNEEVTFRDLVDGVGKSKAGYSKIRFCGKQAAHDGLQYFWVDACCIDKSSSAELSEAINSMFRWYHDAARCYVYLSDVSVSTSDGDSKFSRSWKPAFKKSRWFTRGWTLQELIAPTSIEFFAMEEQRLGDKQSLEQTLHEITGIAITRLKRATLGFSRPSWKM
;
A
#
# COMPACT_ATOMS: atom_id res chain seq x y z
N MET A 1 -3.09 -13.26 -10.13
CA MET A 1 -3.07 -11.93 -9.48
C MET A 1 -3.59 -10.90 -10.46
N ARG A 2 -4.38 -9.92 -10.01
CA ARG A 2 -4.90 -8.85 -10.86
C ARG A 2 -4.28 -7.51 -10.48
N LEU A 3 -3.80 -6.74 -11.45
CA LEU A 3 -3.22 -5.42 -11.24
C LEU A 3 -4.11 -4.34 -11.85
N LEU A 4 -4.00 -3.14 -11.31
CA LEU A 4 -4.58 -1.92 -11.85
C LEU A 4 -3.52 -1.19 -12.69
N ARG A 5 -3.98 -0.48 -13.71
CA ARG A 5 -3.21 0.54 -14.43
C ARG A 5 -4.01 1.84 -14.43
N LEU A 6 -3.31 2.95 -14.18
CA LEU A 6 -3.88 4.30 -14.33
C LEU A 6 -3.72 4.69 -15.80
N GLU A 7 -4.84 4.98 -16.46
CA GLU A 7 -4.88 5.38 -17.87
C GLU A 7 -4.72 6.91 -18.02
N ASP A 8 -4.42 7.36 -19.24
CA ASP A 8 -4.19 8.78 -19.55
C ASP A 8 -5.43 9.66 -19.32
N ASP A 9 -6.63 9.08 -19.40
CA ASP A 9 -7.90 9.75 -19.09
C ASP A 9 -8.20 9.83 -17.58
N GLY A 10 -7.32 9.26 -16.75
CA GLY A 10 -7.45 9.22 -15.29
C GLY A 10 -8.30 8.05 -14.77
N GLU A 11 -8.77 7.16 -15.65
CA GLU A 11 -9.50 5.94 -15.30
C GLU A 11 -8.56 4.79 -14.93
N PHE A 12 -9.16 3.69 -14.48
CA PHE A 12 -8.44 2.47 -14.12
C PHE A 12 -8.84 1.32 -15.03
N SER A 13 -7.86 0.56 -15.49
CA SER A 13 -8.08 -0.76 -16.08
C SER A 13 -7.54 -1.86 -15.17
N LEU A 14 -8.17 -3.04 -15.25
CA LEU A 14 -7.73 -4.25 -14.57
C LEU A 14 -7.03 -5.18 -15.56
N THR A 15 -5.91 -5.76 -15.17
CA THR A 15 -5.17 -6.74 -15.97
C THR A 15 -4.85 -7.97 -15.11
N ASP A 16 -5.21 -9.15 -15.61
CA ASP A 16 -4.93 -10.43 -14.96
C ASP A 16 -3.56 -10.99 -15.37
N TYR A 17 -2.81 -11.44 -14.37
CA TYR A 17 -1.53 -12.10 -14.51
C TYR A 17 -1.57 -13.48 -13.82
N ILE A 18 -1.15 -14.51 -14.53
CA ILE A 18 -1.10 -15.89 -14.04
C ILE A 18 0.36 -16.33 -13.93
N GLY A 19 0.73 -16.97 -12.82
CA GLY A 19 2.09 -17.49 -12.64
C GLY A 19 3.12 -16.42 -12.28
N TYR A 20 4.29 -16.48 -12.93
CA TYR A 20 5.48 -15.69 -12.57
C TYR A 20 5.73 -14.46 -13.45
N ASP A 21 4.93 -14.26 -14.52
CA ASP A 21 5.08 -13.13 -15.45
C ASP A 21 4.36 -11.87 -14.95
N VAL A 22 4.51 -11.56 -13.66
CA VAL A 22 3.94 -10.35 -13.05
C VAL A 22 4.93 -9.20 -13.24
N PRO A 23 4.55 -8.10 -13.92
CA PRO A 23 5.44 -6.95 -14.13
C PRO A 23 5.71 -6.24 -12.79
N PRO A 24 6.74 -5.39 -12.67
CA PRO A 24 6.92 -4.55 -11.48
C PRO A 24 5.67 -3.73 -11.17
N TYR A 25 5.27 -3.71 -9.89
CA TYR A 25 4.07 -3.02 -9.43
C TYR A 25 4.26 -2.37 -8.08
N ALA A 26 3.45 -1.35 -7.80
CA ALA A 26 3.26 -0.82 -6.45
C ALA A 26 2.12 -1.55 -5.74
N ILE A 27 2.15 -1.60 -4.41
CA ILE A 27 1.09 -2.19 -3.59
C ILE A 27 0.60 -1.17 -2.57
N LEU A 28 -0.72 -1.06 -2.42
CA LEU A 28 -1.34 -0.19 -1.42
C LEU A 28 -1.64 -0.96 -0.13
N SER A 29 -0.99 -0.55 0.95
CA SER A 29 -1.36 -0.92 2.30
C SER A 29 -2.22 0.20 2.90
N HIS A 30 -3.42 -0.12 3.37
CA HIS A 30 -4.34 0.89 3.89
C HIS A 30 -5.34 0.30 4.88
N THR A 31 -6.03 1.17 5.62
CA THR A 31 -7.19 0.76 6.42
C THR A 31 -8.46 0.93 5.60
N TRP A 32 -9.29 -0.10 5.58
CA TRP A 32 -10.61 -0.02 4.97
C TRP A 32 -11.50 0.94 5.78
N GLY A 33 -12.33 1.70 5.08
CA GLY A 33 -13.43 2.48 5.65
C GLY A 33 -14.65 1.61 5.92
N ALA A 34 -15.84 2.22 5.93
CA ALA A 34 -17.07 1.44 5.99
C ALA A 34 -17.23 0.59 4.71
N TYR A 35 -17.95 -0.53 4.80
CA TYR A 35 -18.09 -1.47 3.67
C TYR A 35 -18.64 -0.81 2.39
N ASN A 36 -19.59 0.11 2.54
CA ASN A 36 -20.20 0.86 1.42
C ASN A 36 -19.29 1.97 0.87
N GLU A 37 -18.20 2.31 1.56
CA GLU A 37 -17.24 3.33 1.16
C GLU A 37 -16.04 2.77 0.40
N GLU A 38 -15.80 1.46 0.47
CA GLU A 38 -14.73 0.81 -0.29
C GLU A 38 -15.17 0.49 -1.72
N VAL A 39 -14.22 0.69 -2.65
CA VAL A 39 -14.40 0.31 -4.05
C VAL A 39 -14.01 -1.16 -4.18
N THR A 40 -14.97 -1.98 -4.55
CA THR A 40 -14.80 -3.41 -4.77
C THR A 40 -14.39 -3.71 -6.21
N PHE A 41 -14.01 -4.96 -6.47
CA PHE A 41 -13.77 -5.44 -7.83
C PHE A 41 -14.98 -5.18 -8.74
N ARG A 42 -16.19 -5.47 -8.24
CA ARG A 42 -17.42 -5.28 -9.02
C ARG A 42 -17.69 -3.81 -9.33
N ASP A 43 -17.44 -2.91 -8.38
CA ASP A 43 -17.62 -1.47 -8.60
C ASP A 43 -16.72 -0.92 -9.72
N LEU A 44 -15.51 -1.45 -9.87
CA LEU A 44 -14.60 -1.09 -10.97
C LEU A 44 -15.09 -1.67 -12.30
N VAL A 45 -15.46 -2.94 -12.33
CA VAL A 45 -15.99 -3.60 -13.54
C VAL A 45 -17.26 -2.92 -14.05
N ASP A 46 -18.13 -2.49 -13.15
CA ASP A 46 -19.39 -1.80 -13.49
C ASP A 46 -19.23 -0.29 -13.68
N GLY A 47 -18.06 0.28 -13.36
CA GLY A 47 -17.80 1.72 -13.48
C GLY A 47 -18.56 2.59 -12.46
N VAL A 48 -19.01 2.02 -11.33
CA VAL A 48 -19.88 2.70 -10.33
C VAL A 48 -19.15 3.12 -9.04
N GLY A 49 -17.84 2.90 -8.95
CA GLY A 49 -17.06 3.14 -7.72
C GLY A 49 -16.63 4.58 -7.44
N LYS A 50 -16.74 5.51 -8.41
CA LYS A 50 -16.11 6.85 -8.33
C LYS A 50 -16.60 7.73 -7.19
N SER A 51 -17.86 7.57 -6.79
CA SER A 51 -18.47 8.35 -5.71
C SER A 51 -18.10 7.84 -4.31
N LYS A 52 -17.47 6.66 -4.22
CA LYS A 52 -17.09 6.06 -2.94
C LYS A 52 -15.81 6.68 -2.40
N ALA A 53 -15.73 6.88 -1.08
CA ALA A 53 -14.56 7.49 -0.45
C ALA A 53 -13.25 6.71 -0.71
N GLY A 54 -13.31 5.37 -0.79
CA GLY A 54 -12.18 4.50 -1.11
C GLY A 54 -11.56 4.76 -2.48
N TYR A 55 -12.29 5.37 -3.43
CA TYR A 55 -11.76 5.71 -4.76
C TYR A 55 -10.55 6.65 -4.69
N SER A 56 -10.53 7.56 -3.70
CA SER A 56 -9.40 8.46 -3.45
C SER A 56 -8.09 7.70 -3.19
N LYS A 57 -8.15 6.60 -2.43
CA LYS A 57 -6.98 5.77 -2.09
C LYS A 57 -6.42 5.07 -3.32
N ILE A 58 -7.30 4.60 -4.20
CA ILE A 58 -6.92 3.96 -5.48
C ILE A 58 -6.25 5.00 -6.38
N ARG A 59 -6.83 6.20 -6.50
CA ARG A 59 -6.23 7.30 -7.29
C ARG A 59 -4.87 7.72 -6.74
N PHE A 60 -4.76 7.87 -5.44
CA PHE A 60 -3.48 8.15 -4.77
C PHE A 60 -2.44 7.09 -5.15
N CYS A 61 -2.76 5.81 -5.01
CA CYS A 61 -1.83 4.72 -5.31
C CYS A 61 -1.38 4.74 -6.78
N GLY A 62 -2.32 4.90 -7.72
CA GLY A 62 -2.01 4.97 -9.15
C GLY A 62 -1.13 6.17 -9.51
N LYS A 63 -1.41 7.36 -8.96
CA LYS A 63 -0.58 8.55 -9.17
C LYS A 63 0.82 8.40 -8.60
N GLN A 64 0.94 7.87 -7.38
CA GLN A 64 2.22 7.67 -6.73
C GLN A 64 3.05 6.59 -7.44
N ALA A 65 2.40 5.51 -7.90
CA ALA A 65 3.04 4.48 -8.72
C ALA A 65 3.58 5.10 -10.02
N ALA A 66 2.78 5.89 -10.73
CA ALA A 66 3.20 6.56 -11.96
C ALA A 66 4.37 7.54 -11.72
N HIS A 67 4.32 8.31 -10.62
CA HIS A 67 5.41 9.19 -10.20
C HIS A 67 6.72 8.42 -9.99
N ASP A 68 6.65 7.20 -9.47
CA ASP A 68 7.81 6.34 -9.23
C ASP A 68 8.17 5.44 -10.43
N GLY A 69 7.55 5.69 -11.60
CA GLY A 69 7.83 4.97 -12.85
C GLY A 69 7.22 3.57 -12.94
N LEU A 70 6.21 3.27 -12.12
CA LEU A 70 5.49 1.99 -12.12
C LEU A 70 4.14 2.15 -12.84
N GLN A 71 3.97 1.37 -13.90
CA GLN A 71 2.71 1.36 -14.68
C GLN A 71 1.58 0.64 -13.94
N TYR A 72 1.92 -0.34 -13.11
CA TYR A 72 0.96 -1.22 -12.45
C TYR A 72 0.96 -1.02 -10.95
N PHE A 73 -0.21 -1.18 -10.34
CA PHE A 73 -0.36 -1.17 -8.90
C PHE A 73 -1.45 -2.14 -8.43
N TRP A 74 -1.47 -2.43 -7.14
CA TRP A 74 -2.40 -3.39 -6.55
C TRP A 74 -3.07 -2.82 -5.30
N VAL A 75 -4.38 -3.06 -5.19
CA VAL A 75 -5.21 -2.68 -4.04
C VAL A 75 -6.12 -3.85 -3.69
N ASP A 76 -5.99 -4.40 -2.49
CA ASP A 76 -6.76 -5.58 -2.04
C ASP A 76 -8.29 -5.40 -2.15
N ALA A 77 -8.78 -4.17 -1.94
CA ALA A 77 -10.19 -3.80 -2.01
C ALA A 77 -10.83 -4.19 -3.36
N CYS A 78 -10.13 -3.93 -4.47
CA CYS A 78 -10.67 -4.05 -5.82
C CYS A 78 -9.89 -4.97 -6.78
N CYS A 79 -8.69 -5.39 -6.43
CA CYS A 79 -7.93 -6.38 -7.21
C CYS A 79 -8.37 -7.83 -6.91
N ILE A 80 -8.99 -8.08 -5.76
CA ILE A 80 -9.50 -9.40 -5.36
C ILE A 80 -11.02 -9.40 -5.53
N ASP A 81 -11.55 -10.36 -6.31
CA ASP A 81 -12.97 -10.68 -6.29
C ASP A 81 -13.30 -11.47 -5.02
N LYS A 82 -13.82 -10.76 -4.02
CA LYS A 82 -14.18 -11.34 -2.73
C LYS A 82 -15.47 -12.16 -2.76
N SER A 83 -16.22 -12.11 -3.86
CA SER A 83 -17.39 -12.98 -4.07
C SER A 83 -16.98 -14.40 -4.48
N SER A 84 -15.79 -14.55 -5.05
CA SER A 84 -15.18 -15.84 -5.38
C SER A 84 -14.40 -16.38 -4.17
N SER A 85 -14.95 -17.39 -3.50
CA SER A 85 -14.29 -18.03 -2.34
C SER A 85 -12.94 -18.66 -2.71
N ALA A 86 -12.82 -19.17 -3.94
CA ALA A 86 -11.58 -19.71 -4.47
C ALA A 86 -10.51 -18.61 -4.62
N GLU A 87 -10.87 -17.48 -5.25
CA GLU A 87 -9.94 -16.35 -5.44
C GLU A 87 -9.55 -15.72 -4.09
N LEU A 88 -10.52 -15.54 -3.18
CA LEU A 88 -10.25 -15.02 -1.84
C LEU A 88 -9.26 -15.91 -1.07
N SER A 89 -9.43 -17.24 -1.15
CA SER A 89 -8.53 -18.19 -0.49
C SER A 89 -7.13 -18.16 -1.10
N GLU A 90 -7.03 -18.11 -2.44
CA GLU A 90 -5.76 -17.97 -3.14
C GLU A 90 -5.06 -16.65 -2.76
N ALA A 91 -5.82 -15.56 -2.68
CA ALA A 91 -5.31 -14.25 -2.32
C ALA A 91 -4.75 -14.23 -0.89
N ILE A 92 -5.47 -14.79 0.08
CA ILE A 92 -5.00 -14.90 1.47
C ILE A 92 -3.67 -15.66 1.53
N ASN A 93 -3.55 -16.77 0.80
CA ASN A 93 -2.33 -17.59 0.78
C ASN A 93 -1.17 -16.92 0.02
N SER A 94 -1.46 -15.93 -0.83
CA SER A 94 -0.48 -15.25 -1.69
C SER A 94 -0.08 -13.87 -1.18
N MET A 95 -0.84 -13.27 -0.26
CA MET A 95 -0.71 -11.85 0.11
C MET A 95 0.69 -11.49 0.61
N PHE A 96 1.30 -12.33 1.46
CA PHE A 96 2.68 -12.10 1.92
C PHE A 96 3.65 -11.99 0.75
N ARG A 97 3.53 -12.90 -0.24
CA ARG A 97 4.37 -12.90 -1.44
C ARG A 97 4.13 -11.65 -2.29
N TRP A 98 2.86 -11.25 -2.45
CA TRP A 98 2.54 -10.03 -3.20
C TRP A 98 3.11 -8.76 -2.54
N TYR A 99 3.04 -8.66 -1.22
CA TYR A 99 3.71 -7.56 -0.52
C TYR A 99 5.23 -7.63 -0.63
N HIS A 100 5.82 -8.82 -0.58
CA HIS A 100 7.26 -9.01 -0.72
C HIS A 100 7.79 -8.64 -2.11
N ASP A 101 7.08 -9.07 -3.16
CA ASP A 101 7.51 -8.93 -4.56
C ASP A 101 7.14 -7.55 -5.15
N ALA A 102 6.33 -6.74 -4.45
CA ALA A 102 6.03 -5.38 -4.86
C ALA A 102 7.29 -4.50 -4.88
N ALA A 103 7.44 -3.70 -5.93
CA ALA A 103 8.57 -2.78 -6.10
C ALA A 103 8.49 -1.60 -5.11
N ARG A 104 7.27 -1.19 -4.76
CA ARG A 104 6.97 -0.15 -3.76
C ARG A 104 5.73 -0.56 -2.97
N CYS A 105 5.76 -0.36 -1.66
CA CYS A 105 4.58 -0.44 -0.80
C CYS A 105 4.27 0.95 -0.26
N TYR A 106 3.08 1.46 -0.61
CA TYR A 106 2.59 2.73 -0.11
C TYR A 106 1.62 2.47 1.03
N VAL A 107 1.95 2.94 2.23
CA VAL A 107 1.09 2.90 3.40
C VAL A 107 0.31 4.20 3.46
N TYR A 108 -0.98 4.15 3.13
CA TYR A 108 -1.87 5.32 3.16
C TYR A 108 -2.65 5.40 4.47
N LEU A 109 -2.36 6.42 5.27
CA LEU A 109 -2.92 6.63 6.60
C LEU A 109 -4.04 7.67 6.56
N SER A 110 -5.28 7.21 6.35
CA SER A 110 -6.45 8.08 6.23
C SER A 110 -6.84 8.80 7.53
N ASP A 111 -6.22 8.46 8.65
CA ASP A 111 -6.44 9.03 9.98
C ASP A 111 -5.26 9.86 10.51
N VAL A 112 -4.29 10.16 9.64
CA VAL A 112 -3.14 11.02 9.95
C VAL A 112 -3.18 12.22 9.00
N SER A 113 -3.20 13.42 9.59
CA SER A 113 -3.20 14.69 8.86
C SER A 113 -1.90 15.45 9.12
N VAL A 114 -1.38 16.12 8.09
CA VAL A 114 -0.22 17.04 8.19
C VAL A 114 -0.66 18.50 8.33
N SER A 115 -1.96 18.77 8.27
CA SER A 115 -2.52 20.13 8.38
C SER A 115 -2.17 20.76 9.73
N THR A 116 -1.26 21.73 9.72
CA THR A 116 -0.90 22.54 10.89
C THR A 116 -1.90 23.68 11.04
N SER A 117 -2.56 23.76 12.20
CA SER A 117 -3.36 24.93 12.58
C SER A 117 -2.52 26.16 12.95
N ASP A 118 -1.19 26.08 12.95
CA ASP A 118 -0.32 27.20 13.32
C ASP A 118 0.90 27.21 12.40
N GLY A 119 1.40 28.40 12.05
CA GLY A 119 2.38 28.70 10.99
C GLY A 119 3.81 28.14 11.20
N ASP A 120 3.92 26.89 11.63
CA ASP A 120 5.18 26.19 11.83
C ASP A 120 5.64 25.52 10.53
N SER A 121 6.94 25.63 10.29
CA SER A 121 7.63 25.21 9.06
C SER A 121 7.24 23.80 8.56
N LYS A 122 7.40 23.55 7.24
CA LYS A 122 7.25 22.23 6.56
C LYS A 122 8.03 21.06 7.20
N PHE A 123 8.86 21.32 8.21
CA PHE A 123 9.61 20.33 8.98
C PHE A 123 8.98 19.96 10.33
N SER A 124 7.88 20.60 10.71
CA SER A 124 7.13 20.26 11.92
C SER A 124 6.61 18.83 11.80
N ARG A 125 7.13 17.93 12.64
CA ARG A 125 6.66 16.54 12.75
C ARG A 125 5.40 16.45 13.62
N SER A 126 4.53 17.47 13.54
CA SER A 126 3.27 17.60 14.30
C SER A 126 2.33 16.41 14.09
N TRP A 127 2.44 15.72 12.96
CA TRP A 127 1.69 14.51 12.62
C TRP A 127 2.11 13.26 13.42
N LYS A 128 3.30 13.24 14.06
CA LYS A 128 3.83 12.04 14.74
C LYS A 128 2.90 11.45 15.82
N PRO A 129 2.25 12.24 16.68
CA PRO A 129 1.30 11.72 17.66
C PRO A 129 0.11 11.02 17.00
N ALA A 130 -0.42 11.57 15.89
CA ALA A 130 -1.51 10.94 15.13
C ALA A 130 -1.01 9.65 14.46
N PHE A 131 0.18 9.67 13.86
CA PHE A 131 0.81 8.49 13.27
C PHE A 131 0.95 7.34 14.27
N LYS A 132 1.47 7.61 15.49
CA LYS A 132 1.58 6.60 16.55
C LYS A 132 0.25 5.99 16.98
N LYS A 133 -0.85 6.71 16.79
CA LYS A 133 -2.22 6.30 17.14
C LYS A 133 -3.02 5.79 15.94
N SER A 134 -2.42 5.73 14.74
CA SER A 134 -3.14 5.34 13.54
C SER A 134 -3.69 3.93 13.69
N ARG A 135 -4.95 3.74 13.27
CA ARG A 135 -5.61 2.44 13.22
C ARG A 135 -4.87 1.43 12.36
N TRP A 136 -4.01 1.89 11.45
CA TRP A 136 -3.16 1.01 10.67
C TRP A 136 -2.30 0.11 11.56
N PHE A 137 -1.81 0.60 12.71
CA PHE A 137 -0.98 -0.21 13.62
C PHE A 137 -1.75 -1.25 14.45
N THR A 138 -3.08 -1.19 14.46
CA THR A 138 -3.91 -2.08 15.31
C THR A 138 -4.52 -3.25 14.56
N ARG A 139 -4.23 -3.41 13.26
CA ARG A 139 -4.81 -4.49 12.43
C ARG A 139 -3.93 -5.74 12.44
N GLY A 140 -4.57 -6.91 12.33
CA GLY A 140 -3.87 -8.21 12.31
C GLY A 140 -2.93 -8.43 11.11
N TRP A 141 -3.16 -7.72 10.00
CA TRP A 141 -2.36 -7.84 8.77
C TRP A 141 -1.15 -6.91 8.72
N THR A 142 -1.13 -5.86 9.54
CA THR A 142 -0.10 -4.82 9.54
C THR A 142 1.30 -5.36 9.67
N LEU A 143 1.48 -6.43 10.45
CA LEU A 143 2.78 -7.07 10.58
C LEU A 143 3.31 -7.54 9.23
N GLN A 144 2.49 -8.23 8.44
CA GLN A 144 2.89 -8.73 7.11
C GLN A 144 3.14 -7.55 6.16
N GLU A 145 2.26 -6.56 6.16
CA GLU A 145 2.37 -5.35 5.32
C GLU A 145 3.60 -4.50 5.66
N LEU A 146 4.09 -4.58 6.90
CA LEU A 146 5.29 -3.87 7.37
C LEU A 146 6.59 -4.64 7.12
N ILE A 147 6.59 -5.97 7.25
CA ILE A 147 7.82 -6.77 7.18
C ILE A 147 8.08 -7.38 5.82
N ALA A 148 7.04 -7.71 5.05
CA ALA A 148 7.19 -8.40 3.78
C ALA A 148 7.79 -7.48 2.70
N PRO A 149 7.32 -6.23 2.51
CA PRO A 149 7.86 -5.38 1.45
C PRO A 149 9.29 -4.93 1.73
N THR A 150 10.06 -4.87 0.66
CA THR A 150 11.45 -4.37 0.67
C THR A 150 11.52 -2.84 0.79
N SER A 151 10.57 -2.14 0.16
CA SER A 151 10.46 -0.67 0.17
C SER A 151 9.08 -0.25 0.66
N ILE A 152 9.03 0.53 1.75
CA ILE A 152 7.80 1.04 2.35
C ILE A 152 7.89 2.55 2.52
N GLU A 153 6.85 3.26 2.10
CA GLU A 153 6.69 4.70 2.27
C GLU A 153 5.31 5.02 2.86
N PHE A 154 5.31 5.87 3.88
CA PHE A 154 4.12 6.25 4.63
C PHE A 154 3.61 7.61 4.13
N PHE A 155 2.30 7.69 3.92
CA PHE A 155 1.61 8.88 3.44
C PHE A 155 0.43 9.23 4.34
N ALA A 156 0.24 10.53 4.56
CA ALA A 156 -0.92 11.08 5.24
C ALA A 156 -2.14 11.14 4.32
N MET A 157 -3.29 11.48 4.89
CA MET A 157 -4.54 11.64 4.14
C MET A 157 -4.49 12.75 3.08
N GLU A 158 -3.59 13.73 3.22
CA GLU A 158 -3.35 14.76 2.20
C GLU A 158 -2.37 14.31 1.10
N GLU A 159 -2.11 13.01 0.97
CA GLU A 159 -1.15 12.43 0.02
C GLU A 159 0.31 12.89 0.26
N GLN A 160 0.59 13.48 1.42
CA GLN A 160 1.93 13.94 1.78
C GLN A 160 2.77 12.81 2.38
N ARG A 161 3.97 12.61 1.83
CA ARG A 161 4.95 11.66 2.35
C ARG A 161 5.42 12.03 3.75
N LEU A 162 5.25 11.11 4.69
CA LEU A 162 5.65 11.22 6.10
C LEU A 162 7.07 10.69 6.34
N GLY A 163 7.46 9.67 5.58
CA GLY A 163 8.75 9.01 5.69
C GLY A 163 8.72 7.58 5.15
N ASP A 164 9.86 6.92 5.21
CA ASP A 164 10.03 5.49 4.91
C ASP A 164 10.38 4.69 6.17
N LYS A 165 10.51 3.37 5.99
CA LYS A 165 10.87 2.43 7.05
C LYS A 165 12.17 2.79 7.79
N GLN A 166 13.16 3.38 7.11
CA GLN A 166 14.44 3.75 7.71
C GLN A 166 14.32 5.04 8.52
N SER A 167 13.76 6.09 7.91
CA SER A 167 13.55 7.39 8.55
C SER A 167 12.62 7.33 9.77
N LEU A 168 11.73 6.32 9.83
CA LEU A 168 10.77 6.11 10.92
C LEU A 168 11.10 4.90 11.80
N GLU A 169 12.27 4.28 11.66
CA GLU A 169 12.59 2.99 12.31
C GLU A 169 12.41 3.01 13.83
N GLN A 170 12.80 4.09 14.49
CA GLN A 170 12.67 4.25 15.93
C GLN A 170 11.20 4.37 16.35
N THR A 171 10.41 5.14 15.59
CA THR A 171 8.97 5.29 15.85
C THR A 171 8.22 3.97 15.58
N LEU A 172 8.58 3.26 14.52
CA LEU A 172 8.02 1.94 14.20
C LEU A 172 8.36 0.91 15.28
N HIS A 173 9.60 0.92 15.78
CA HIS A 173 10.01 0.07 16.90
C HIS A 173 9.18 0.36 18.17
N GLU A 174 9.00 1.63 18.51
CA GLU A 174 8.19 2.05 19.67
C GLU A 174 6.72 1.60 19.59
N ILE A 175 6.12 1.64 18.39
CA ILE A 175 4.72 1.25 18.20
C ILE A 175 4.56 -0.27 18.17
N THR A 176 5.45 -0.96 17.45
CA THR A 176 5.26 -2.39 17.09
C THR A 176 6.03 -3.35 17.98
N GLY A 177 7.05 -2.89 18.72
CA GLY A 177 8.00 -3.73 19.45
C GLY A 177 8.99 -4.49 18.55
N ILE A 178 8.89 -4.38 17.22
CA ILE A 178 9.78 -5.07 16.28
C ILE A 178 11.18 -4.47 16.38
N ALA A 179 12.20 -5.32 16.56
CA ALA A 179 13.58 -4.85 16.62
C ALA A 179 13.98 -4.07 15.36
N ILE A 180 14.67 -2.93 15.54
CA ILE A 180 15.13 -2.06 14.45
C ILE A 180 15.92 -2.84 13.38
N THR A 181 16.74 -3.81 13.80
CA THR A 181 17.51 -4.68 12.89
C THR A 181 16.63 -5.50 11.93
N ARG A 182 15.45 -5.91 12.38
CA ARG A 182 14.45 -6.62 11.55
C ARG A 182 13.71 -5.66 10.62
N LEU A 183 13.50 -4.41 11.04
CA LEU A 183 12.95 -3.37 10.17
C LEU A 183 13.93 -3.03 9.03
N LYS A 184 15.24 -2.96 9.31
CA LYS A 184 16.29 -2.67 8.32
C LYS A 184 16.51 -3.78 7.28
N ARG A 185 16.37 -5.05 7.69
CA ARG A 185 16.72 -6.23 6.86
C ARG A 185 15.91 -6.38 5.58
N ALA A 186 14.77 -5.71 5.43
CA ALA A 186 13.99 -5.72 4.19
C ALA A 186 14.69 -4.96 3.03
N THR A 187 15.68 -4.11 3.34
CA THR A 187 16.39 -3.26 2.36
C THR A 187 17.66 -3.90 1.79
N LEU A 188 18.15 -4.98 2.39
CA LEU A 188 19.31 -5.71 1.86
C LEU A 188 18.80 -6.63 0.76
N GLY A 189 18.81 -6.13 -0.48
CA GLY A 189 18.43 -6.88 -1.66
C GLY A 189 19.12 -8.24 -1.66
N PHE A 190 18.31 -9.30 -1.63
CA PHE A 190 18.80 -10.61 -2.01
C PHE A 190 19.14 -10.52 -3.50
N SER A 191 20.42 -10.28 -3.79
CA SER A 191 20.99 -10.58 -5.10
C SER A 191 20.65 -12.03 -5.41
N ARG A 192 19.75 -12.25 -6.38
CA ARG A 192 19.46 -13.58 -6.91
C ARG A 192 20.80 -14.27 -7.24
N PRO A 193 21.08 -15.47 -6.72
CA PRO A 193 22.21 -16.24 -7.19
C PRO A 193 21.98 -16.48 -8.68
N SER A 194 22.91 -15.99 -9.52
CA SER A 194 22.96 -16.33 -10.92
C SER A 194 23.34 -17.80 -11.05
N TRP A 195 22.35 -18.69 -11.10
CA TRP A 195 22.59 -20.03 -11.61
C TRP A 195 22.69 -19.91 -13.13
N LYS A 196 23.93 -19.88 -13.62
CA LYS A 196 24.23 -20.15 -15.03
C LYS A 196 24.38 -21.66 -15.21
N MET A 197 23.76 -22.12 -16.30
CA MET A 197 23.79 -23.44 -16.94
C MET A 197 22.85 -24.49 -16.35
#